data_AF-A0A0B6B122-F1
#
_entry.id   AF-A0A0B6B122-F1
#
_cell.length_a   1.000
_cell.length_b   1.000
_cell.length_c   1.000
_cell.angle_alpha   90.00
_cell.angle_beta   90.00
_cell.angle_gamma   90.00
#
_symmetry.space_group_name_H-M   'P 1'
#
loop_
_entity.id
_entity.type
_entity.pdbx_description
1 polymer ?
#
loop_
_entity_poly.entity_id
_entity_poly.type
_entity_poly.pdbx_seq_one_letter_code
_entity_poly.pdbx_strand_id
1 'polypeptide(L)'
;MVDPIATGKTWEKTPVGFFKIVNKIKNRPYYTGHIPGGDPRNPLGKRWLGLNANNTYGDTYGIHGNSNENSIGKYVSQGCVRMHNASVEKLYDKVQVGTPVAITYSYKSFVELTSVYGYEFKGYDLKEK
;
A
#
# COMPACT_ATOMS: atom_id res chain seq x y z
N MET A 1 -7.44 4.01 10.10
CA MET A 1 -6.01 3.89 10.48
C MET A 1 -5.24 4.89 9.65
N VAL A 2 -4.18 5.47 10.22
CA VAL A 2 -3.25 6.36 9.53
C VAL A 2 -1.87 5.79 9.78
N ASP A 3 -1.14 5.50 8.71
CA ASP A 3 0.14 4.78 8.79
C ASP A 3 1.17 5.47 7.90
N PRO A 4 2.44 5.54 8.34
CA PRO A 4 3.53 5.94 7.46
C PRO A 4 3.74 4.86 6.38
N ILE A 5 4.09 5.31 5.17
CA ILE A 5 4.29 4.44 4.00
C ILE A 5 5.55 4.85 3.24
N ALA A 6 6.06 3.96 2.41
CA ALA A 6 7.12 4.25 1.45
C ALA A 6 6.55 4.23 0.02
N THR A 7 6.87 5.24 -0.79
CA THR A 7 6.44 5.34 -2.20
C THR A 7 7.63 5.33 -3.15
N GLY A 8 7.35 5.50 -4.44
CA GLY A 8 8.33 5.57 -5.51
C GLY A 8 9.43 6.60 -5.25
N LYS A 9 10.64 6.30 -5.71
CA LYS A 9 11.81 7.20 -5.63
C LYS A 9 11.58 8.57 -6.26
N THR A 10 10.72 8.63 -7.28
CA THR A 10 10.30 9.87 -7.94
C THR A 10 8.78 9.94 -7.97
N TRP A 11 8.24 11.14 -8.14
CA TRP A 11 6.81 11.40 -8.14
C TRP A 11 6.06 10.68 -9.27
N GLU A 12 6.75 10.35 -10.37
CA GLU A 12 6.18 9.63 -11.52
C GLU A 12 6.02 8.12 -11.29
N LYS A 13 6.73 7.57 -10.30
CA LYS A 13 6.83 6.11 -10.13
C LYS A 13 5.61 5.53 -9.46
N THR A 14 5.10 6.18 -8.42
CA THR A 14 3.85 5.76 -7.78
C THR A 14 2.69 6.42 -8.52
N PRO A 15 1.80 5.62 -9.16
CA PRO A 15 0.74 6.16 -9.98
C PRO A 15 -0.26 6.94 -9.12
N VAL A 16 -0.54 8.17 -9.51
CA VAL A 16 -1.58 9.03 -8.92
C VAL A 16 -2.89 8.80 -9.66
N GLY A 17 -3.99 8.71 -8.94
CA GLY A 17 -5.32 8.51 -9.50
C GLY A 17 -6.22 7.65 -8.64
N PHE A 18 -7.30 7.17 -9.26
CA PHE A 18 -8.27 6.28 -8.64
C PHE A 18 -8.13 4.86 -9.19
N PHE A 19 -8.02 3.92 -8.27
CA PHE A 19 -7.79 2.51 -8.53
C PHE A 19 -8.74 1.67 -7.70
N LYS A 20 -8.67 0.35 -7.90
CA LYS A 20 -9.35 -0.66 -7.10
C LYS A 20 -8.37 -1.75 -6.71
N ILE A 21 -8.62 -2.35 -5.56
CA ILE A 21 -8.00 -3.63 -5.23
C ILE A 21 -8.56 -4.70 -6.16
N VAL A 22 -7.71 -5.37 -6.93
CA VAL A 22 -8.13 -6.41 -7.88
C VAL A 22 -7.69 -7.82 -7.48
N ASN A 23 -6.71 -7.93 -6.59
CA ASN A 23 -6.33 -9.21 -5.99
C ASN A 23 -5.77 -9.01 -4.57
N LYS A 24 -5.70 -10.12 -3.83
CA LYS A 24 -5.14 -10.18 -2.48
C LYS A 24 -4.33 -11.45 -2.32
N ILE A 25 -3.07 -11.35 -1.90
CA ILE A 25 -2.18 -12.52 -1.77
C ILE A 25 -1.47 -12.47 -0.41
N LYS A 26 -1.54 -13.58 0.35
CA LYS A 26 -0.71 -13.77 1.55
C LYS A 26 0.64 -14.30 1.11
N ASN A 27 1.73 -13.75 1.66
CA ASN A 27 3.10 -14.22 1.41
C ASN A 27 3.40 -14.38 -0.09
N ARG A 28 3.17 -13.33 -0.90
CA ARG A 28 3.41 -13.38 -2.35
C ARG A 28 4.89 -13.69 -2.63
N PRO A 29 5.23 -14.70 -3.45
CA PRO A 29 6.60 -14.93 -3.88
C PRO A 29 7.17 -13.72 -4.63
N TYR A 30 8.46 -13.44 -4.44
CA TYR A 30 9.17 -12.41 -5.20
C TYR A 30 9.94 -13.06 -6.34
N TYR A 31 9.26 -13.24 -7.47
CA TYR A 31 9.75 -13.99 -8.63
C TYR A 31 11.07 -13.46 -9.19
N THR A 32 11.21 -12.13 -9.34
CA THR A 32 12.43 -11.51 -9.90
C THR A 32 13.67 -11.85 -9.07
N GLY A 33 13.55 -11.92 -7.75
CA GLY A 33 14.63 -12.29 -6.85
C GLY A 33 14.68 -13.78 -6.49
N HIS A 34 13.80 -14.60 -7.08
CA HIS A 34 13.64 -16.03 -6.73
C HIS A 34 13.46 -16.28 -5.23
N ILE A 35 12.78 -15.37 -4.52
CA ILE A 35 12.57 -15.48 -3.08
C ILE A 35 11.18 -16.09 -2.82
N PRO A 36 11.10 -17.21 -2.08
CA PRO A 36 9.83 -17.82 -1.71
C PRO A 36 8.89 -16.87 -0.94
N GLY A 37 7.61 -17.19 -1.01
CA GLY A 37 6.61 -16.54 -0.17
C GLY A 37 6.85 -16.83 1.32
N GLY A 38 6.78 -15.80 2.17
CA GLY A 38 6.93 -15.95 3.61
C GLY A 38 8.38 -15.97 4.11
N ASP A 39 9.37 -15.94 3.22
CA ASP A 39 10.77 -15.72 3.59
C ASP A 39 10.94 -14.31 4.19
N PRO A 40 11.60 -14.15 5.36
CA PRO A 40 11.83 -12.84 5.98
C PRO A 40 12.54 -11.81 5.09
N ARG A 41 13.31 -12.26 4.09
CA ARG A 41 14.03 -11.40 3.15
C ARG A 41 13.13 -10.88 2.03
N ASN A 42 11.94 -11.46 1.84
CA ASN A 42 11.06 -11.14 0.74
C ASN A 42 10.61 -9.66 0.81
N PRO A 43 10.98 -8.81 -0.18
CA PRO A 43 10.70 -7.38 -0.15
C PRO A 43 9.21 -7.04 -0.27
N LEU A 44 8.37 -8.02 -0.63
CA LEU A 44 6.92 -7.86 -0.70
C LEU A 44 6.25 -8.03 0.68
N GLY A 45 6.99 -8.54 1.67
CA GLY A 45 6.51 -8.76 3.02
C GLY A 45 5.36 -9.77 3.10
N LYS A 46 4.54 -9.66 4.14
CA LYS A 46 3.54 -10.68 4.49
C LYS A 46 2.24 -10.62 3.72
N ARG A 47 1.86 -9.46 3.17
CA ARG A 47 0.58 -9.25 2.48
C ARG A 47 0.77 -8.40 1.24
N TRP A 48 0.00 -8.71 0.21
CA TRP A 48 -0.08 -7.99 -1.05
C TRP A 48 -1.54 -7.66 -1.38
N LEU A 49 -1.80 -6.39 -1.68
CA LEU A 49 -3.08 -5.87 -2.16
C LEU A 49 -2.82 -5.27 -3.55
N GLY A 50 -3.16 -6.01 -4.61
CA GLY A 50 -2.87 -5.62 -5.98
C GLY A 50 -3.80 -4.53 -6.49
N LEU A 51 -3.24 -3.55 -7.20
CA LEU A 51 -3.95 -2.40 -7.78
C LEU A 51 -4.10 -2.55 -9.28
N ASN A 52 -5.22 -2.10 -9.84
CA ASN A 52 -5.40 -1.98 -11.29
C ASN A 52 -4.74 -0.72 -11.91
N ALA A 53 -3.64 -0.26 -11.34
CA ALA A 53 -2.95 0.92 -11.83
C ALA A 53 -2.27 0.65 -13.18
N ASN A 54 -2.24 1.65 -14.06
CA ASN A 54 -1.64 1.56 -15.40
C ASN A 54 -2.14 0.36 -16.21
N ASN A 55 -3.45 0.07 -16.13
CA ASN A 55 -4.11 -1.06 -16.81
C ASN A 55 -3.56 -2.45 -16.44
N THR A 56 -2.93 -2.57 -15.28
CA THR A 56 -2.45 -3.87 -14.76
C THR A 56 -3.55 -4.58 -13.97
N TYR A 57 -3.35 -5.87 -13.68
CA TYR A 57 -4.31 -6.69 -12.94
C TYR A 57 -3.83 -7.00 -11.51
N GLY A 58 -3.13 -6.03 -10.90
CA GLY A 58 -2.63 -6.12 -9.53
C GLY A 58 -1.38 -6.99 -9.37
N ASP A 59 -0.65 -7.23 -10.44
CA ASP A 59 0.60 -7.98 -10.49
C ASP A 59 1.83 -7.07 -10.43
N THR A 60 1.69 -5.84 -10.95
CA THR A 60 2.76 -4.85 -11.08
C THR A 60 2.75 -3.81 -9.96
N TYR A 61 1.56 -3.27 -9.64
CA TYR A 61 1.38 -2.27 -8.59
C TYR A 61 0.58 -2.86 -7.44
N GLY A 62 1.01 -2.56 -6.22
CA GLY A 62 0.31 -3.01 -5.03
C GLY A 62 0.65 -2.19 -3.80
N ILE A 63 -0.23 -2.30 -2.81
CA ILE A 63 0.01 -1.93 -1.43
C ILE A 63 0.47 -3.21 -0.72
N HIS A 64 1.69 -3.24 -0.20
CA HIS A 64 2.28 -4.45 0.34
C HIS A 64 3.13 -4.22 1.59
N GLY A 65 3.52 -5.31 2.24
CA GLY A 65 4.41 -5.27 3.40
C GLY A 65 5.85 -4.90 3.02
N ASN A 66 6.80 -5.18 3.89
CA ASN A 66 8.19 -4.80 3.63
C ASN A 66 9.15 -5.71 4.39
N SER A 67 10.30 -6.07 3.83
CA SER A 67 11.35 -6.75 4.61
C SER A 67 12.32 -5.78 5.28
N ASN A 68 12.31 -4.50 4.89
CA ASN A 68 13.18 -3.47 5.45
C ASN A 68 12.36 -2.35 6.11
N GLU A 69 11.97 -2.54 7.38
CA GLU A 69 11.11 -1.63 8.12
C GLU A 69 11.68 -0.19 8.21
N ASN A 70 13.01 -0.04 8.23
CA ASN A 70 13.71 1.26 8.26
C ASN A 70 13.54 2.09 6.97
N SER A 71 12.91 1.52 5.95
CA SER A 71 12.64 2.19 4.68
C SER A 71 11.24 2.83 4.60
N ILE A 72 10.37 2.54 5.56
CA ILE A 72 9.06 3.20 5.68
C ILE A 72 9.24 4.69 6.01
N GLY A 73 8.39 5.55 5.44
CA GLY A 73 8.51 7.00 5.53
C GLY A 73 9.50 7.63 4.53
N LYS A 74 9.98 6.85 3.55
CA LYS A 74 10.96 7.31 2.54
C LYS A 74 10.47 7.05 1.11
N TYR A 75 11.04 7.79 0.15
CA TYR A 75 10.82 7.62 -1.28
C TYR A 75 11.83 6.62 -1.86
N VAL A 76 11.55 5.33 -1.77
CA VAL A 76 12.55 4.27 -2.04
C VAL A 76 12.08 3.17 -2.99
N SER A 77 10.77 3.08 -3.26
CA SER A 77 10.20 2.00 -4.05
C SER A 77 10.33 2.28 -5.56
N GLN A 78 9.99 1.28 -6.39
CA GLN A 78 9.88 1.45 -7.84
C GLN A 78 8.47 1.83 -8.30
N GLY A 79 7.57 2.13 -7.36
CA GLY A 79 6.20 2.56 -7.65
C GLY A 79 5.14 1.95 -6.74
N CYS A 80 5.41 0.78 -6.16
CA CYS A 80 4.55 0.16 -5.15
C CYS A 80 4.49 0.97 -3.84
N VAL A 81 3.39 0.83 -3.10
CA VAL A 81 3.22 1.42 -1.77
C VAL A 81 3.63 0.40 -0.72
N ARG A 82 4.67 0.71 0.07
CA ARG A 82 5.18 -0.17 1.12
C ARG A 82 4.67 0.26 2.48
N MET A 83 4.24 -0.71 3.28
CA MET A 83 3.79 -0.53 4.65
C MET A 83 4.61 -1.41 5.60
N HIS A 84 4.55 -1.09 6.89
CA HIS A 84 4.96 -2.03 7.93
C HIS A 84 4.17 -3.33 7.82
N ASN A 85 4.81 -4.47 8.11
CA ASN A 85 4.11 -5.76 8.03
C ASN A 85 2.88 -5.82 8.93
N ALA A 86 3.00 -5.34 10.18
CA ALA A 86 1.89 -5.32 11.12
C ALA A 86 0.69 -4.49 10.62
N SER A 87 0.97 -3.35 9.99
CA SER A 87 -0.05 -2.45 9.44
C SER A 87 -0.74 -3.06 8.21
N VAL A 88 0.02 -3.63 7.27
CA VAL A 88 -0.58 -4.25 6.07
C VAL A 88 -1.38 -5.50 6.43
N GLU A 89 -1.01 -6.25 7.48
CA GLU A 89 -1.80 -7.37 7.99
C GLU A 89 -3.18 -6.90 8.46
N LYS A 90 -3.24 -5.85 9.30
CA LYS A 90 -4.50 -5.24 9.75
C LYS A 90 -5.33 -4.68 8.59
N LEU A 91 -4.70 -4.05 7.60
CA LEU A 91 -5.38 -3.52 6.43
C LEU A 91 -5.94 -4.65 5.55
N TYR A 92 -5.16 -5.70 5.34
CA TYR A 92 -5.53 -6.85 4.52
C TYR A 92 -6.81 -7.52 5.03
N ASP A 93 -6.99 -7.60 6.36
CA ASP A 93 -8.18 -8.23 6.93
C ASP A 93 -9.45 -7.39 6.79
N LYS A 94 -9.31 -6.06 6.59
CA LYS A 94 -10.44 -5.13 6.45
C LYS A 94 -10.86 -4.86 5.01
N VAL A 95 -9.93 -4.98 4.06
CA VAL A 95 -10.11 -4.60 2.66
C VAL A 95 -10.60 -5.78 1.83
N GLN A 96 -11.52 -5.55 0.89
CA GLN A 96 -12.05 -6.56 -0.02
C GLN A 96 -11.54 -6.32 -1.45
N VAL A 97 -11.62 -7.34 -2.31
CA VAL A 97 -11.44 -7.13 -3.75
C VAL A 97 -12.58 -6.22 -4.24
N GLY A 98 -12.26 -5.24 -5.07
CA GLY A 98 -13.16 -4.18 -5.51
C GLY A 98 -13.10 -2.91 -4.66
N THR A 99 -12.45 -2.94 -3.48
CA THR A 99 -12.32 -1.74 -2.63
C THR A 99 -11.63 -0.60 -3.40
N PRO A 100 -12.22 0.61 -3.44
CA PRO A 100 -11.61 1.77 -4.08
C PRO A 100 -10.34 2.21 -3.37
N VAL A 101 -9.38 2.72 -4.15
CA VAL A 101 -8.12 3.28 -3.67
C VAL A 101 -7.88 4.61 -4.38
N ALA A 102 -7.64 5.68 -3.62
CA ALA A 102 -7.19 6.95 -4.16
C ALA A 102 -5.72 7.15 -3.77
N ILE A 103 -4.87 7.49 -4.75
CA ILE A 103 -3.48 7.87 -4.53
C ILE A 103 -3.32 9.30 -5.04
N THR A 104 -2.86 10.21 -4.19
CA THR A 104 -2.74 11.64 -4.52
C THR A 104 -1.56 12.30 -3.83
N TYR A 105 -1.13 13.44 -4.37
CA TYR A 105 -0.35 14.43 -3.65
C TYR A 105 -1.28 15.52 -3.14
N SER A 106 -1.17 15.90 -1.87
CA SER A 106 -1.96 16.98 -1.32
C SER A 106 -1.32 17.60 -0.10
N TYR A 107 -1.52 18.91 0.06
CA TYR A 107 -1.25 19.62 1.32
C TYR A 107 -2.46 19.62 2.25
N LYS A 108 -3.59 19.06 1.82
CA LYS A 108 -4.81 18.92 2.63
C LYS A 108 -4.62 17.86 3.71
N SER A 109 -5.25 18.07 4.85
CA SER A 109 -5.35 17.07 5.92
C SER A 109 -6.13 15.83 5.46
N PHE A 110 -5.98 14.72 6.18
CA PHE A 110 -6.75 13.49 5.91
C PHE A 110 -8.26 13.72 5.97
N VAL A 111 -8.73 14.56 6.90
CA VAL A 111 -10.16 14.90 7.07
C VAL A 111 -10.68 15.69 5.86
N GLU A 112 -9.90 16.63 5.35
CA GLU A 112 -10.29 17.36 4.14
C GLU A 112 -10.31 16.45 2.92
N LEU A 113 -9.33 15.53 2.81
CA LEU A 113 -9.26 14.58 1.71
C LEU A 113 -10.43 13.61 1.68
N THR A 114 -10.93 13.16 2.83
CA THR A 114 -12.12 12.31 2.86
C THR A 114 -13.34 13.04 2.30
N SER A 115 -13.53 14.32 2.64
CA SER A 115 -14.62 15.14 2.09
C SER A 115 -14.47 15.32 0.58
N VAL A 116 -13.24 15.56 0.08
CA VAL A 116 -12.96 15.69 -1.36
C VAL A 116 -13.35 14.42 -2.13
N TYR A 117 -13.08 13.25 -1.54
CA TYR A 117 -13.36 11.96 -2.18
C TYR A 117 -14.72 11.37 -1.83
N GLY A 118 -15.59 12.11 -1.13
CA GLY A 118 -16.95 11.68 -0.79
C GLY A 118 -17.01 10.59 0.29
N TYR A 119 -15.98 10.48 1.13
CA TYR A 119 -15.95 9.56 2.27
C TYR A 119 -16.16 10.30 3.58
N GLU A 120 -16.89 9.66 4.51
CA GLU A 120 -17.00 10.14 5.88
C GLU A 120 -15.77 9.70 6.69
N PHE A 121 -15.03 10.65 7.27
CA PHE A 121 -13.94 10.32 8.17
C PHE A 121 -14.47 9.92 9.54
N LYS A 122 -14.50 8.61 9.81
CA LYS A 122 -14.92 8.06 11.11
C LYS A 122 -13.85 8.17 12.21
N GLY A 123 -12.83 9.00 12.00
CA GLY A 123 -11.67 9.12 12.88
C GLY A 123 -10.65 8.00 12.72
N TYR A 124 -9.54 8.14 13.43
CA TYR A 124 -8.56 7.09 13.66
C TYR A 124 -8.15 7.15 15.13
N ASP A 125 -8.07 5.98 15.76
CA ASP A 125 -7.59 5.88 17.14
C ASP A 125 -6.08 6.10 17.12
N LEU A 126 -5.59 7.20 17.71
CA LEU A 126 -4.17 7.53 17.85
C LEU A 126 -3.47 6.71 18.95
N LYS A 127 -4.04 5.56 19.33
CA LYS A 127 -3.46 4.68 20.35
C LYS A 127 -2.20 4.01 19.78
N GLU A 128 -1.07 4.70 19.92
CA GLU A 128 0.15 4.25 20.57
C GLU A 128 1.23 5.34 20.38
N LYS A 129 1.47 6.09 21.47
CA LYS A 129 2.76 6.73 21.76
C LYS A 129 3.62 5.72 22.50
#